data_AF-G4RK30-F1
#
_entry.id   AF-G4RK30-F1
#
_cell.length_a   1.000
_cell.length_b   1.000
_cell.length_c   1.000
_cell.angle_alpha   90.00
_cell.angle_beta   90.00
_cell.angle_gamma   90.00
#
_symmetry.space_group_name_H-M   'P 1'
#
loop_
_entity.id
_entity.type
_entity.pdbx_description
1 polymer ?
#
loop_
_entity_poly.entity_id
_entity_poly.type
_entity_poly.pdbx_seq_one_letter_code
_entity_poly.pdbx_strand_id
1 'polypeptide(L)'
;MRRRARKRWGSLDVELSPDSPANYPCLYVDAFSVAGALSDREELFRGLAESGLDATLVIDAWEEAHLPLARRYLELCAKWGLKCVLSERRPAEEYAVELACRDGCAVVTRDYDALRRALELNCNAPVLLFRGGRTYRARALGRS
;
A
#
# COMPACT_ATOMS: atom_id res chain seq x y z
N MET A 1 -9.74 15.73 6.85
CA MET A 1 -10.29 16.12 5.53
C MET A 1 -11.21 15.01 5.03
N ARG A 2 -12.51 15.28 4.91
CA ARG A 2 -13.47 14.31 4.36
C ARG A 2 -13.43 14.30 2.84
N ARG A 3 -13.58 13.11 2.25
CA ARG A 3 -13.59 12.88 0.80
C ARG A 3 -14.53 11.74 0.45
N ARG A 4 -14.97 11.72 -0.79
CA ARG A 4 -15.69 10.59 -1.38
C ARG A 4 -14.82 9.91 -2.42
N ALA A 5 -14.47 8.65 -2.19
CA ALA A 5 -13.84 7.79 -3.19
C ALA A 5 -14.93 7.21 -4.09
N ARG A 6 -14.77 7.32 -5.42
CA ARG A 6 -15.68 6.72 -6.40
C ARG A 6 -14.91 5.68 -7.20
N LYS A 7 -15.42 4.46 -7.23
CA LYS A 7 -14.81 3.29 -7.85
C LYS A 7 -15.89 2.46 -8.55
N ARG A 8 -15.49 1.41 -9.27
CA ARG A 8 -16.43 0.50 -9.97
C ARG A 8 -17.46 -0.15 -9.02
N TRP A 9 -17.09 -0.35 -7.76
CA TRP A 9 -17.94 -0.94 -6.72
C TRP A 9 -18.84 0.07 -5.99
N GLY A 10 -18.86 1.34 -6.40
CA GLY A 10 -19.70 2.38 -5.80
C GLY A 10 -18.87 3.51 -5.17
N SER A 11 -19.37 4.06 -4.06
CA SER A 11 -18.69 5.14 -3.34
C SER A 11 -18.45 4.83 -1.87
N LEU A 12 -17.34 5.36 -1.36
CA LEU A 12 -16.97 5.29 0.05
C LEU A 12 -16.66 6.70 0.56
N ASP A 13 -17.32 7.10 1.63
CA ASP A 13 -16.96 8.32 2.34
C ASP A 13 -15.79 8.03 3.29
N VAL A 14 -14.73 8.82 3.15
CA VAL A 14 -13.43 8.60 3.78
C VAL A 14 -12.97 9.87 4.48
N GLU A 15 -12.49 9.73 5.70
CA GLU A 15 -11.77 10.77 6.42
C GLU A 15 -10.27 10.55 6.32
N LEU A 16 -9.56 11.59 5.89
CA LEU A 16 -8.10 11.62 5.84
C LEU A 16 -7.54 12.54 6.91
N SER A 17 -6.65 12.00 7.75
CA SER A 17 -5.84 12.76 8.71
C SER A 17 -4.36 12.61 8.35
N PRO A 18 -3.54 13.68 8.39
CA PRO A 18 -2.09 13.54 8.25
C PRO A 18 -1.55 12.51 9.22
N ASP A 19 -0.66 11.64 8.76
CA ASP A 19 -0.03 10.60 9.57
C ASP A 19 1.32 10.20 8.95
N SER A 20 2.16 9.47 9.68
CA SER A 20 3.50 9.06 9.25
C SER A 20 3.66 7.53 9.26
N PRO A 21 4.34 6.92 8.27
CA PRO A 21 4.66 5.50 8.32
C PRO A 21 5.54 5.13 9.53
N ALA A 22 6.34 6.08 10.03
CA ALA A 22 7.19 5.89 11.20
C ALA A 22 6.43 5.69 12.53
N ASN A 23 5.12 5.94 12.54
CA ASN A 23 4.27 5.73 13.72
C ASN A 23 3.86 4.26 13.91
N TYR A 24 4.24 3.38 12.98
CA TYR A 24 3.82 1.99 12.95
C TYR A 24 5.02 1.04 13.07
N PRO A 25 4.87 -0.09 13.78
CA PRO A 25 5.99 -1.00 14.02
C PRO A 25 6.46 -1.73 12.75
N CYS A 26 5.56 -1.90 11.78
CA CYS A 26 5.83 -2.55 10.51
C CYS A 26 4.84 -2.06 9.45
N LEU A 27 5.25 -2.20 8.18
CA LEU A 27 4.54 -1.69 7.01
C LEU A 27 4.43 -2.75 5.91
N TYR A 28 3.25 -2.87 5.29
CA TYR A 28 3.07 -3.48 3.98
C TYR A 28 2.83 -2.39 2.94
N VAL A 29 3.73 -2.30 1.97
CA VAL A 29 3.71 -1.22 0.96
C VAL A 29 3.30 -1.80 -0.38
N ASP A 30 2.18 -1.35 -0.92
CA ASP A 30 1.83 -1.60 -2.33
C ASP A 30 2.82 -0.86 -3.23
N ALA A 31 3.78 -1.61 -3.76
CA ALA A 31 4.92 -1.04 -4.48
C ALA A 31 4.51 -0.41 -5.81
N PHE A 32 3.53 -1.01 -6.51
CA PHE A 32 3.13 -0.57 -7.84
C PHE A 32 2.47 0.80 -7.78
N SER A 33 1.51 0.99 -6.87
CA SER A 33 0.82 2.28 -6.79
C SER A 33 1.76 3.37 -6.27
N VAL A 34 2.53 3.10 -5.21
CA VAL A 34 3.41 4.09 -4.57
C VAL A 34 4.55 4.48 -5.51
N ALA A 35 5.29 3.53 -6.07
CA ALA A 35 6.37 3.84 -7.01
C ALA A 35 5.82 4.52 -8.27
N GLY A 36 4.63 4.14 -8.74
CA GLY A 36 3.95 4.80 -9.86
C GLY A 36 3.54 6.25 -9.60
N ALA A 37 3.65 6.77 -8.37
CA ALA A 37 3.45 8.18 -8.05
C ALA A 37 4.73 9.02 -8.13
N LEU A 38 5.89 8.37 -8.15
CA LEU A 38 7.19 9.02 -8.08
C LEU A 38 7.70 9.32 -9.49
N SER A 39 8.49 10.38 -9.63
CA SER A 39 9.20 10.68 -10.87
C SER A 39 10.27 9.62 -11.16
N ASP A 40 10.87 9.09 -10.10
CA ASP A 40 11.78 7.95 -10.14
C ASP A 40 11.21 6.81 -9.30
N ARG A 41 10.90 5.68 -9.93
CA ARG A 41 10.36 4.51 -9.24
C ARG A 41 11.35 3.89 -8.26
N GLU A 42 12.66 3.99 -8.55
CA GLU A 42 13.71 3.46 -7.67
C GLU A 42 13.80 4.23 -6.36
N GLU A 43 13.31 5.48 -6.32
CA GLU A 43 13.27 6.32 -5.11
C GLU A 43 12.51 5.66 -3.97
N LEU A 44 11.45 4.89 -4.25
CA LEU A 44 10.73 4.12 -3.22
C LEU A 44 11.67 3.12 -2.53
N PHE A 45 12.44 2.37 -3.33
CA PHE A 45 13.29 1.28 -2.84
C PHE A 45 14.49 1.86 -2.08
N ARG A 46 15.21 2.80 -2.69
CA ARG A 46 16.32 3.50 -2.02
C ARG A 46 15.85 4.18 -0.73
N GLY A 47 14.74 4.91 -0.78
CA GLY A 47 14.20 5.63 0.37
C GLY A 47 13.80 4.70 1.51
N LEU A 48 13.16 3.55 1.22
CA LEU A 48 12.85 2.56 2.26
C LEU A 48 14.11 1.97 2.88
N ALA A 49 15.13 1.63 2.07
CA ALA A 49 16.39 1.08 2.57
C ALA A 49 17.13 2.07 3.48
N GLU A 50 17.06 3.37 3.19
CA GLU A 50 17.68 4.44 3.97
C GLU A 50 16.86 4.83 5.21
N SER A 51 15.55 4.58 5.21
CA SER A 51 14.63 5.06 6.26
C SER A 51 14.72 4.29 7.58
N GLY A 52 15.23 3.06 7.57
CA GLY A 52 15.21 2.16 8.74
C GLY A 52 13.81 1.65 9.12
N LEU A 53 12.78 1.89 8.31
CA LEU A 53 11.44 1.36 8.53
C LEU A 53 11.40 -0.15 8.29
N ASP A 54 10.69 -0.90 9.14
CA ASP A 54 10.39 -2.31 8.88
C ASP A 54 9.27 -2.42 7.84
N ALA A 55 9.65 -2.33 6.57
CA ALA A 55 8.73 -2.36 5.44
C ALA A 55 8.91 -3.62 4.59
N THR A 56 7.78 -4.25 4.26
CA THR A 56 7.70 -5.30 3.24
C THR A 56 6.96 -4.77 2.02
N LEU A 57 7.62 -4.78 0.87
CA LEU A 57 6.97 -4.39 -0.38
C LEU A 57 6.11 -5.54 -0.93
N VAL A 58 4.86 -5.24 -1.21
CA VAL A 58 3.92 -6.13 -1.88
C VAL A 58 3.98 -5.81 -3.37
N ILE A 59 4.44 -6.79 -4.14
CA ILE A 59 4.68 -6.68 -5.59
C ILE A 59 3.50 -7.32 -6.31
N ASP A 60 2.83 -6.55 -7.16
CA ASP A 60 1.73 -7.07 -7.96
C ASP A 60 2.26 -8.07 -9.00
N ALA A 61 1.77 -9.30 -8.94
CA ALA A 61 2.07 -10.38 -9.87
C ALA A 61 0.79 -11.12 -10.27
N TRP A 62 -0.37 -10.46 -10.14
CA TRP A 62 -1.68 -11.08 -10.38
C TRP A 62 -2.02 -11.08 -11.88
N GLU A 63 -1.66 -10.01 -12.59
CA GLU A 63 -1.87 -9.90 -14.03
C GLU A 63 -0.57 -10.15 -14.80
N GLU A 64 -0.66 -10.90 -15.92
CA GLU A 64 0.51 -11.22 -16.76
C GLU A 64 1.22 -9.95 -17.26
N ALA A 65 0.44 -8.89 -17.54
CA ALA A 65 0.95 -7.59 -17.95
C ALA A 65 1.87 -6.94 -16.91
N HIS A 66 1.74 -7.29 -15.62
CA HIS A 66 2.57 -6.76 -14.55
C HIS A 66 3.90 -7.51 -14.38
N LEU A 67 4.04 -8.73 -14.89
CA LEU A 67 5.19 -9.60 -14.63
C LEU A 67 6.56 -8.98 -14.99
N PRO A 68 6.73 -8.27 -16.13
CA PRO A 68 8.01 -7.62 -16.43
C PRO A 68 8.40 -6.57 -15.39
N LEU A 69 7.43 -5.76 -14.92
CA LEU A 69 7.67 -4.75 -13.89
C LEU A 69 7.85 -5.38 -12.51
N ALA A 70 7.09 -6.44 -12.20
CA ALA A 70 7.22 -7.21 -10.97
C ALA A 70 8.65 -7.77 -10.82
N ARG A 71 9.17 -8.37 -11.89
CA ARG A 71 10.57 -8.84 -11.95
C ARG A 71 11.55 -7.71 -11.67
N ARG A 72 11.36 -6.55 -12.29
CA ARG A 72 12.21 -5.38 -12.06
C ARG A 72 12.18 -4.93 -10.60
N TYR A 73 11.02 -4.95 -9.96
CA TYR A 73 10.91 -4.59 -8.54
C TYR A 73 11.55 -5.62 -7.62
N LEU A 74 11.47 -6.91 -7.92
CA LEU A 74 12.21 -7.95 -7.19
C LEU A 74 13.73 -7.75 -7.29
N GLU A 75 14.24 -7.36 -8.46
CA GLU A 75 15.66 -7.01 -8.63
C GLU A 75 16.06 -5.81 -7.76
N LEU A 76 15.20 -4.79 -7.68
CA LEU A 76 15.43 -3.63 -6.80
C LEU A 76 15.38 -4.02 -5.32
N CYS A 77 14.44 -4.89 -4.93
CA CYS A 77 14.41 -5.44 -3.57
C CYS A 77 15.72 -6.14 -3.21
N ALA A 78 16.22 -7.01 -4.10
CA ALA A 78 17.48 -7.71 -3.90
C ALA A 78 18.67 -6.75 -3.84
N LYS A 79 18.72 -5.76 -4.76
CA LYS A 79 19.77 -4.73 -4.80
C LYS A 79 19.85 -3.95 -3.49
N TRP A 80 18.71 -3.59 -2.91
CA TRP A 80 18.62 -2.71 -1.73
C TRP A 80 18.42 -3.48 -0.41
N GLY A 81 18.43 -4.82 -0.42
CA GLY A 81 18.28 -5.64 0.78
C GLY A 81 16.89 -5.56 1.44
N LEU A 82 15.84 -5.30 0.66
CA LEU A 82 14.48 -5.10 1.14
C LEU A 82 13.67 -6.40 1.19
N LYS A 83 12.74 -6.50 2.16
CA LYS A 83 11.75 -7.58 2.22
C LYS A 83 10.68 -7.36 1.14
N CYS A 84 10.42 -8.36 0.32
CA CYS A 84 9.40 -8.28 -0.72
C CYS A 84 8.61 -9.59 -0.83
N VAL A 85 7.32 -9.47 -1.14
CA VAL A 85 6.40 -10.60 -1.34
C VAL A 85 5.57 -10.38 -2.60
N LEU A 86 5.27 -11.46 -3.32
CA LEU A 86 4.44 -11.40 -4.52
C LEU A 86 2.96 -11.55 -4.17
N SER A 87 2.13 -10.75 -4.83
CA SER A 87 0.68 -10.88 -4.83
C SER A 87 0.23 -11.54 -6.13
N GLU A 88 0.05 -12.86 -6.12
CA GLU A 88 -0.26 -13.63 -7.34
C GLU A 88 -1.76 -13.87 -7.56
N ARG A 89 -2.59 -13.61 -6.53
CA ARG A 89 -4.02 -14.00 -6.54
C ARG A 89 -4.98 -12.82 -6.56
N ARG A 90 -4.49 -11.61 -6.34
CA ARG A 90 -5.28 -10.38 -6.20
C ARG A 90 -4.38 -9.15 -6.36
N PRO A 91 -4.96 -7.95 -6.52
CA PRO A 91 -4.20 -6.70 -6.51
C PRO A 91 -3.34 -6.53 -5.25
N ALA A 92 -2.18 -5.90 -5.40
CA ALA A 92 -1.21 -5.73 -4.31
C ALA A 92 -1.78 -4.98 -3.09
N GLU A 93 -2.61 -3.96 -3.30
CA GLU A 93 -3.24 -3.19 -2.23
C GLU A 93 -4.18 -4.03 -1.35
N GLU A 94 -4.86 -5.02 -1.94
CA GLU A 94 -5.74 -5.90 -1.18
C GLU A 94 -4.95 -6.94 -0.41
N TYR A 95 -3.90 -7.50 -1.02
CA TYR A 95 -3.05 -8.47 -0.34
C TYR A 95 -2.23 -7.82 0.78
N ALA A 96 -1.79 -6.58 0.60
CA ALA A 96 -1.16 -5.81 1.66
C ALA A 96 -2.06 -5.69 2.89
N VAL A 97 -3.38 -5.51 2.71
CA VAL A 97 -4.35 -5.48 3.81
C VAL A 97 -4.45 -6.84 4.50
N GLU A 98 -4.49 -7.93 3.74
CA GLU A 98 -4.54 -9.29 4.33
C GLU A 98 -3.33 -9.58 5.21
N LEU A 99 -2.14 -9.24 4.74
CA LEU A 99 -0.89 -9.40 5.48
C LEU A 99 -0.86 -8.47 6.71
N ALA A 100 -1.17 -7.18 6.53
CA ALA A 100 -1.20 -6.21 7.62
C ALA A 100 -2.20 -6.61 8.71
N CYS A 101 -3.34 -7.18 8.33
CA CYS A 101 -4.34 -7.65 9.27
C CYS A 101 -3.84 -8.81 10.13
N ARG A 102 -3.13 -9.75 9.52
CA ARG A 102 -2.53 -10.90 10.21
C ARG A 102 -1.44 -10.47 11.18
N ASP A 103 -0.60 -9.53 10.74
CA ASP A 103 0.67 -9.22 11.42
C ASP A 103 0.61 -7.98 12.32
N GLY A 104 -0.54 -7.27 12.34
CA GLY A 104 -0.70 -6.04 13.13
C GLY A 104 0.08 -4.85 12.57
N CYS A 105 0.34 -4.84 11.27
CA CYS A 105 1.08 -3.78 10.56
C CYS A 105 0.14 -2.72 9.97
N ALA A 106 0.71 -1.63 9.46
CA ALA A 106 -0.02 -0.68 8.62
C ALA A 106 0.19 -0.96 7.14
N VAL A 107 -0.74 -0.49 6.31
CA VAL A 107 -0.66 -0.55 4.85
C VAL A 107 -0.30 0.83 4.31
N VAL A 108 0.62 0.90 3.36
CA VAL A 108 0.88 2.10 2.56
C VAL A 108 0.49 1.82 1.12
N THR A 109 -0.45 2.60 0.58
CA THR A 109 -0.92 2.47 -0.81
C THR A 109 -1.42 3.82 -1.31
N ARG A 110 -1.80 3.91 -2.58
CA ARG A 110 -2.58 5.04 -3.11
C ARG A 110 -4.03 4.66 -3.39
N ASP A 111 -4.37 3.38 -3.29
CA ASP A 111 -5.65 2.86 -3.72
C ASP A 111 -6.63 2.73 -2.54
N TYR A 112 -7.85 3.23 -2.75
CA TYR A 112 -8.95 3.13 -1.80
C TYR A 112 -9.51 1.70 -1.68
N ASP A 113 -9.16 0.80 -2.61
CA ASP A 113 -9.56 -0.61 -2.58
C ASP A 113 -8.99 -1.31 -1.32
N ALA A 114 -7.87 -0.83 -0.77
CA ALA A 114 -7.37 -1.27 0.53
C ALA A 114 -8.34 -0.97 1.68
N LEU A 115 -8.97 0.20 1.71
CA LEU A 115 -9.97 0.52 2.75
C LEU A 115 -11.22 -0.36 2.61
N ARG A 116 -11.67 -0.58 1.38
CA ARG A 116 -12.77 -1.50 1.11
C ARG A 116 -12.44 -2.90 1.61
N ARG A 117 -11.23 -3.39 1.31
CA ARG A 117 -10.78 -4.72 1.75
C ARG A 117 -10.68 -4.82 3.26
N ALA A 118 -10.17 -3.78 3.93
CA ALA A 118 -10.11 -3.74 5.39
C ALA A 118 -11.51 -3.83 6.03
N LEU A 119 -12.51 -3.15 5.46
CA LEU A 119 -13.89 -3.27 5.89
C LEU A 119 -14.47 -4.68 5.67
N GLU A 120 -14.23 -5.29 4.50
CA GLU A 120 -14.71 -6.63 4.17
C GLU A 120 -14.14 -7.70 5.09
N LEU A 121 -12.88 -7.54 5.51
CA LEU A 121 -12.21 -8.44 6.45
C LEU A 121 -12.52 -8.14 7.92
N ASN A 122 -13.30 -7.09 8.20
CA ASN A 122 -13.49 -6.56 9.55
C ASN A 122 -12.15 -6.32 10.28
N CYS A 123 -11.21 -5.71 9.56
CA CYS A 123 -9.84 -5.50 10.00
C CYS A 123 -9.57 -4.08 10.48
N ASN A 124 -8.79 -3.94 11.55
CA ASN A 124 -8.38 -2.64 12.11
C ASN A 124 -6.97 -2.17 11.65
N ALA A 125 -6.39 -2.82 10.63
CA ALA A 125 -5.09 -2.44 10.08
C ALA A 125 -5.14 -0.96 9.60
N PRO A 126 -4.22 -0.09 10.07
CA PRO A 126 -4.15 1.29 9.62
C PRO A 126 -3.83 1.35 8.13
N VAL A 127 -4.63 2.08 7.35
CA VAL A 127 -4.36 2.32 5.92
C VAL A 127 -3.87 3.75 5.74
N LEU A 128 -2.64 3.89 5.26
CA LEU A 128 -1.99 5.15 4.92
C LEU A 128 -2.03 5.37 3.41
N LEU A 129 -2.74 6.42 3.00
CA LEU A 129 -2.76 6.85 1.61
C LEU A 129 -1.59 7.77 1.30
N PHE A 130 -0.72 7.35 0.40
CA PHE A 130 0.37 8.17 -0.13
C PHE A 130 -0.17 9.15 -1.19
N ARG A 131 0.07 10.44 -1.00
CA ARG A 131 -0.40 11.49 -1.89
C ARG A 131 0.47 12.74 -1.81
N GLY A 132 0.99 13.16 -2.95
CA GLY A 132 1.76 14.41 -3.07
C GLY A 132 2.97 14.44 -2.13
N GLY A 133 3.69 13.32 -2.03
CA GLY A 133 4.86 13.18 -1.16
C GLY A 133 4.55 13.07 0.34
N ARG A 134 3.28 12.94 0.73
CA ARG A 134 2.84 12.82 2.13
C ARG A 134 1.93 11.62 2.33
N THR A 135 1.82 11.13 3.56
CA THR A 135 0.90 10.06 3.94
C THR A 135 -0.26 10.59 4.78
N TYR A 136 -1.42 10.00 4.58
CA TYR A 136 -2.63 10.31 5.33
C TYR A 136 -3.27 9.03 5.81
N ARG A 137 -3.50 8.90 7.11
CA ARG A 137 -4.34 7.82 7.61
C ARG A 137 -5.76 8.01 7.11
N ALA A 138 -6.28 6.95 6.51
CA ALA A 138 -7.61 6.93 5.96
C ALA A 138 -8.54 6.09 6.86
N ARG A 139 -9.74 6.63 7.10
CA ARG A 139 -10.80 5.95 7.84
C ARG A 139 -12.09 5.98 7.02
N ALA A 140 -12.67 4.81 6.81
CA ALA A 140 -13.99 4.71 6.21
C ALA A 140 -15.07 5.20 7.20
N LEU A 141 -16.02 6.00 6.71
CA LEU A 141 -17.13 6.57 7.48
C LEU A 141 -18.46 5.82 7.26
N GLY A 142 -18.47 4.83 6.36
CA GLY A 142 -19.65 4.05 5.97
C GLY A 142 -19.81 3.99 4.45
N ARG A 143 -20.58 3.00 3.96
CA ARG A 143 -21.04 2.95 2.58
C ARG A 143 -22.34 3.75 2.50
N SER A 144 -22.44 4.67 1.54
CA SER A 144 -23.66 5.40 1.19
C SER A 144 -24.24 4.83 -0.09
#